data_AF-A0A1X9TE11-F1
#
_entry.id   AF-A0A1X9TE11-F1
#
_cell.length_a   1.000
_cell.length_b   1.000
_cell.length_c   1.000
_cell.angle_alpha   90.00
_cell.angle_beta   90.00
_cell.angle_gamma   90.00
#
_symmetry.space_group_name_H-M   'P 1'
#
loop_
_entity.id
_entity.type
_entity.pdbx_description
1 polymer ?
#
loop_
_entity_poly.entity_id
_entity_poly.type
_entity_poly.pdbx_seq_one_letter_code
_entity_poly.pdbx_strand_id
1 'polypeptide(L)'
;MVGLPYTVTPCSGTRLVQEGNRLYYLADRASITGKFSDAESLKLDVVFPHFISQMESMLTTGEMNPRHAHCFTLYHNGFTCEADTLGSCGYVYIAIYPTQL
;
A
#
# COMPACT_ATOMS: atom_id res chain seq x y z
N MET A 1 8.83 -10.87 -5.02
CA MET A 1 8.36 -9.64 -4.36
C MET A 1 6.86 -9.56 -4.58
N VAL A 2 6.03 -9.47 -3.53
CA VAL A 2 4.57 -9.47 -3.64
C VAL A 2 4.08 -8.03 -3.41
N GLY A 3 4.05 -7.21 -4.46
CA GLY A 3 3.74 -5.77 -4.37
C GLY A 3 4.20 -4.99 -5.60
N LEU A 4 4.07 -3.67 -5.59
CA LEU A 4 4.64 -2.80 -6.61
C LEU A 4 6.18 -2.92 -6.60
N PRO A 5 6.87 -2.91 -7.76
CA PRO A 5 8.32 -2.87 -7.78
C PRO A 5 8.82 -1.55 -7.19
N TYR A 6 9.68 -1.61 -6.19
CA TYR A 6 10.30 -0.42 -5.59
C TYR A 6 11.81 -0.62 -5.43
N THR A 7 12.55 0.49 -5.45
CA THR A 7 14.01 0.52 -5.23
C THR A 7 14.38 1.04 -3.84
N VAL A 8 13.41 1.55 -3.06
CA VAL A 8 13.62 2.11 -1.72
C VAL A 8 13.72 1.00 -0.67
N THR A 9 14.70 1.12 0.24
CA THR A 9 14.92 0.18 1.35
C THR A 9 15.08 0.98 2.65
N PRO A 10 14.39 0.64 3.75
CA PRO A 10 13.44 -0.46 3.90
C PRO A 10 12.07 -0.15 3.27
N CYS A 11 11.32 -1.20 2.91
CA CYS A 11 9.98 -1.06 2.37
C CYS A 11 9.13 -2.32 2.60
N SER A 12 7.83 -2.12 2.79
CA SER A 12 6.81 -3.15 2.94
C SER A 12 5.95 -3.20 1.68
N GLY A 13 6.10 -4.26 0.89
CA GLY A 13 5.27 -4.54 -0.28
C GLY A 13 4.13 -5.48 0.07
N THR A 14 2.91 -5.16 -0.33
CA THR A 14 1.74 -6.01 -0.07
C THR A 14 0.80 -6.03 -1.27
N ARG A 15 0.16 -7.18 -1.52
CA ARG A 15 -0.98 -7.29 -2.44
C ARG A 15 -2.28 -7.49 -1.66
N LEU A 16 -3.09 -6.43 -1.60
CA LEU A 16 -4.40 -6.40 -0.95
C LEU A 16 -5.47 -7.01 -1.85
N VAL A 17 -6.42 -7.74 -1.26
CA VAL A 17 -7.60 -8.25 -1.98
C VAL A 17 -8.69 -7.20 -1.97
N GLN A 18 -9.22 -6.88 -3.14
CA GLN A 18 -10.31 -5.94 -3.30
C GLN A 18 -11.65 -6.67 -3.45
N GLU A 19 -12.62 -6.32 -2.61
CA GLU A 19 -14.02 -6.76 -2.74
C GLU A 19 -14.94 -5.53 -2.73
N GLY A 20 -15.49 -5.17 -3.89
CA GLY A 20 -16.16 -3.89 -4.05
C GLY A 20 -15.20 -2.74 -3.73
N ASN A 21 -15.52 -1.93 -2.72
CA ASN A 21 -14.66 -0.83 -2.28
C ASN A 21 -13.87 -1.15 -1.01
N ARG A 22 -13.85 -2.42 -0.57
CA ARG A 22 -13.12 -2.86 0.62
C ARG A 22 -11.81 -3.53 0.26
N LEU A 23 -10.81 -3.35 1.10
CA LEU A 23 -9.46 -3.88 0.94
C LEU A 23 -9.09 -4.78 2.12
N TYR A 24 -8.71 -6.01 1.83
CA TYR A 24 -8.31 -7.00 2.83
C TYR A 24 -6.81 -7.27 2.75
N TYR A 25 -6.17 -7.17 3.91
CA TYR A 25 -4.79 -7.56 4.12
C TYR A 25 -4.66 -9.07 4.29
N LEU A 26 -3.74 -9.68 3.56
CA LEU A 26 -3.37 -11.09 3.70
C LEU A 26 -1.86 -11.20 3.93
N ALA A 27 -1.46 -11.73 5.09
CA ALA A 27 -0.06 -11.77 5.51
C ALA A 27 0.82 -12.64 4.59
N ASP A 28 0.26 -13.69 3.98
CA ASP A 28 0.93 -14.54 3.00
C ASP A 28 1.22 -13.81 1.66
N ARG A 29 0.63 -12.61 1.49
CA ARG A 29 0.81 -11.73 0.32
C ARG A 29 1.54 -10.44 0.68
N ALA A 30 2.24 -10.41 1.80
CA ALA A 30 3.10 -9.32 2.21
C ALA A 30 4.57 -9.74 2.17
N SER A 31 5.44 -8.80 1.87
CA SER A 31 6.89 -8.98 1.88
C SER A 31 7.58 -7.70 2.33
N ILE A 32 8.61 -7.84 3.15
CA ILE A 32 9.46 -6.72 3.55
C ILE A 32 10.80 -6.86 2.84
N THR A 33 11.26 -5.78 2.20
CA THR A 33 12.64 -5.66 1.71
C THR A 33 13.42 -4.76 2.65
N GLY A 34 14.58 -5.23 3.08
CA GLY A 34 15.38 -4.57 4.13
C GLY A 34 14.81 -4.80 5.53
N LYS A 35 15.15 -3.89 6.44
CA LYS A 35 14.72 -3.95 7.84
C LYS A 35 14.31 -2.56 8.31
N PHE A 36 13.06 -2.43 8.74
CA PHE A 36 12.61 -1.27 9.51
C PHE A 36 13.21 -1.31 10.91
N SER A 37 13.53 -0.17 11.49
CA SER A 37 13.85 -0.07 12.92
C SER A 37 12.62 -0.43 13.77
N ASP A 38 12.83 -0.73 15.04
CA ASP A 38 11.73 -1.07 15.96
C ASP A 38 10.73 0.09 16.08
N ALA A 39 11.23 1.33 16.12
CA ALA A 39 10.40 2.53 16.15
C ALA A 39 9.61 2.74 14.86
N GLU A 40 10.20 2.46 13.69
CA GLU A 40 9.49 2.52 12.41
C GLU A 40 8.46 1.42 12.28
N SER A 41 8.74 0.21 12.78
CA SER A 41 7.80 -0.92 12.75
C SER A 41 6.55 -0.62 13.56
N LEU A 42 6.70 -0.07 14.77
CA LEU A 42 5.58 0.36 15.60
C LEU A 42 4.76 1.48 14.94
N LYS A 43 5.42 2.40 14.23
CA LYS A 43 4.72 3.43 13.46
C LYS A 43 4.01 2.84 12.24
N LEU A 44 4.63 1.87 11.57
CA LEU A 44 4.07 1.18 10.41
C LEU A 44 2.72 0.54 10.76
N ASP A 45 2.63 -0.12 11.91
CA ASP A 45 1.39 -0.73 12.43
C ASP A 45 0.26 0.30 12.62
N VAL A 46 0.60 1.56 12.91
CA VAL A 46 -0.36 2.66 13.09
C VAL A 46 -0.77 3.28 11.75
N VAL A 47 0.17 3.48 10.83
CA VAL A 47 -0.11 4.14 9.53
C VAL A 47 -0.73 3.19 8.52
N PHE A 48 -0.52 1.88 8.63
CA PHE A 48 -0.99 0.91 7.65
C PHE A 48 -2.53 0.94 7.50
N PRO A 49 -3.35 0.88 8.57
CA PRO A 49 -4.81 0.98 8.44
C PRO A 49 -5.29 2.32 7.87
N HIS A 50 -4.52 3.40 8.07
CA HIS A 50 -4.84 4.71 7.50
C HIS A 50 -4.73 4.68 5.98
N PHE A 51 -3.65 4.11 5.43
CA PHE A 51 -3.52 3.95 3.98
C PHE A 51 -4.63 3.06 3.39
N ILE A 52 -4.99 1.97 4.07
CA ILE A 52 -6.11 1.12 3.66
C ILE A 52 -7.40 1.96 3.55
N SER A 53 -7.75 2.68 4.61
CA SER A 53 -8.97 3.50 4.65
C SER A 53 -8.98 4.58 3.57
N GLN A 54 -7.83 5.20 3.30
CA GLN A 54 -7.68 6.22 2.26
C GLN A 54 -7.91 5.62 0.86
N MET A 55 -7.34 4.45 0.57
CA MET A 55 -7.55 3.75 -0.71
C MET A 55 -8.99 3.26 -0.87
N GLU A 56 -9.64 2.76 0.19
CA GLU A 56 -11.07 2.39 0.15
C GLU A 56 -11.96 3.60 -0.16
N SER A 57 -11.61 4.77 0.38
CA SER A 57 -12.27 6.04 0.02
C SER A 57 -12.05 6.39 -1.45
N MET A 58 -10.83 6.25 -1.97
CA MET A 58 -10.51 6.52 -3.38
C MET A 58 -11.21 5.54 -4.34
N LEU A 59 -11.38 4.27 -3.95
CA LEU A 59 -12.19 3.31 -4.69
C LEU A 59 -13.66 3.73 -4.72
N THR A 60 -14.16 4.26 -3.60
CA THR A 60 -15.55 4.74 -3.47
C THR A 60 -15.82 5.99 -4.30
N THR A 61 -14.88 6.93 -4.36
CA THR A 61 -14.99 8.13 -5.20
C THR A 61 -14.75 7.84 -6.69
N GLY A 62 -14.15 6.69 -7.01
CA GLY A 62 -13.75 6.30 -8.36
C GLY A 62 -12.44 6.91 -8.83
N GLU A 63 -11.74 7.65 -7.96
CA GLU A 63 -10.39 8.15 -8.21
C GLU A 63 -9.45 6.97 -8.49
N MET A 64 -9.46 5.97 -7.60
CA MET A 64 -8.80 4.69 -7.85
C MET A 64 -9.75 3.77 -8.61
N ASN A 65 -9.36 3.36 -9.82
CA ASN A 65 -10.19 2.50 -10.67
C ASN A 65 -9.61 1.08 -10.77
N PRO A 66 -10.38 0.03 -10.39
CA PRO A 66 -9.92 -1.36 -10.47
C PRO A 66 -9.52 -1.84 -11.89
N ARG A 67 -10.00 -1.13 -12.93
CA ARG A 67 -9.80 -1.49 -14.34
C ARG A 67 -8.69 -0.70 -15.02
N HIS A 68 -8.13 0.31 -14.37
CA HIS A 68 -7.09 1.15 -14.96
C HIS A 68 -5.86 1.19 -14.06
N ALA A 69 -4.71 0.86 -14.65
CA ALA A 69 -3.44 1.06 -13.97
C ALA A 69 -3.19 2.56 -13.79
N HIS A 70 -3.02 2.96 -12.54
CA HIS A 70 -2.67 4.32 -12.16
C HIS A 70 -2.03 4.27 -10.78
N CYS A 71 -0.76 4.68 -10.71
CA CYS A 71 -0.03 4.71 -9.46
C CYS A 71 -0.37 5.99 -8.68
N PHE A 72 -0.85 5.81 -7.46
CA PHE A 72 -1.12 6.88 -6.50
C PHE A 72 -0.02 6.92 -5.45
N THR A 73 0.40 8.12 -5.07
CA THR A 73 1.35 8.34 -3.97
C THR A 73 0.63 9.01 -2.81
N LEU A 74 0.57 8.32 -1.67
CA LEU A 74 -0.08 8.76 -0.45
C LEU A 74 0.97 9.04 0.63
N TYR A 75 0.70 10.00 1.49
CA TYR A 75 1.62 10.39 2.58
C TYR A 75 0.89 10.39 3.91
N HIS A 76 1.49 9.78 4.92
CA HIS A 76 0.97 9.81 6.28
C HIS A 76 2.08 9.59 7.31
N ASN A 77 2.20 10.47 8.30
CA ASN A 77 3.10 10.35 9.46
C ASN A 77 4.56 9.96 9.13
N GLY A 78 5.12 10.55 8.07
CA GLY A 78 6.50 10.28 7.65
C GLY A 78 6.68 8.98 6.87
N PHE A 79 5.59 8.38 6.39
CA PHE A 79 5.61 7.29 5.44
C PHE A 79 4.99 7.71 4.11
N THR A 80 5.52 7.13 3.05
CA THR A 80 4.99 7.19 1.70
C THR A 80 4.40 5.82 1.36
N CYS A 81 3.20 5.80 0.79
CA CYS A 81 2.57 4.61 0.24
C CYS A 81 2.32 4.82 -1.26
N GLU A 82 2.95 4.00 -2.09
CA GLU A 82 2.59 3.88 -3.49
C GLU A 82 1.54 2.78 -3.64
N ALA A 83 0.48 3.04 -4.40
CA ALA A 83 -0.64 2.14 -4.59
C ALA A 83 -1.11 2.11 -6.05
N ASP A 84 -1.31 0.92 -6.62
CA ASP A 84 -1.84 0.76 -7.97
C ASP A 84 -2.71 -0.50 -8.06
N THR A 85 -3.81 -0.43 -8.81
CA THR A 85 -4.68 -1.60 -9.09
C THR A 85 -4.10 -2.50 -10.18
N LEU A 86 -3.21 -1.94 -11.02
CA LEU A 86 -2.68 -2.53 -12.25
C LEU A 86 -3.77 -3.04 -13.20
N GLY A 87 -4.98 -2.49 -13.11
CA GLY A 87 -6.14 -2.97 -13.87
C GLY A 87 -6.56 -4.41 -13.53
N SER A 88 -6.17 -4.92 -12.36
CA SER A 88 -6.34 -6.34 -11.98
C SER A 88 -7.79 -6.76 -11.70
N CYS A 89 -8.71 -5.80 -11.54
CA CYS A 89 -10.12 -6.03 -11.19
C CYS A 89 -10.35 -6.79 -9.88
N GLY A 90 -9.36 -6.86 -8.98
CA GLY A 90 -9.50 -7.59 -7.71
C GLY A 90 -8.34 -7.43 -6.74
N TYR A 91 -7.31 -6.65 -7.09
CA TYR A 91 -6.17 -6.41 -6.23
C TYR A 91 -5.73 -4.95 -6.24
N VAL A 92 -5.17 -4.53 -5.11
CA VAL A 92 -4.39 -3.29 -5.01
C VAL A 92 -2.99 -3.68 -4.54
N TYR A 93 -1.99 -3.28 -5.31
CA TYR A 93 -0.58 -3.51 -5.04
C TYR A 93 -0.04 -2.27 -4.36
N ILE A 94 0.56 -2.46 -3.18
CA ILE A 94 1.10 -1.34 -2.41
C ILE A 94 2.57 -1.55 -2.06
N ALA A 95 3.27 -0.43 -1.89
CA ALA A 95 4.61 -0.34 -1.33
C ALA A 95 4.64 0.80 -0.31
N ILE A 96 4.95 0.50 0.95
CA ILE A 96 5.04 1.48 2.04
C ILE A 96 6.48 1.59 2.52
N TYR A 97 7.02 2.80 2.54
CA TYR A 97 8.40 3.07 2.94
C TYR A 97 8.50 4.41 3.69
N PRO A 98 9.55 4.63 4.52
CA PRO A 98 9.74 5.91 5.19
C PRO A 98 9.95 7.02 4.16
N THR A 99 9.30 8.15 4.35
CA THR A 99 9.46 9.31 3.46
C THR A 99 10.89 9.85 3.62
N GLN A 100 11.64 9.90 2.53
CA GLN A 100 12.94 10.56 2.50
C GLN A 100 12.70 12.08 2.44
N LEU A 101 13.19 12.80 3.44
CA LEU A 101 13.22 14.28 3.46
C LEU A 101 14.36 14.80 2.57
#